data_AF-A0A4U8Z6A7-F1
#
_entry.id   AF-A0A4U8Z6A7-F1
#
_cell.length_a   1.000
_cell.length_b   1.000
_cell.length_c   1.000
_cell.angle_alpha   90.00
_cell.angle_beta   90.00
_cell.angle_gamma   90.00
#
_symmetry.space_group_name_H-M   'P 1'
#
loop_
_entity.id
_entity.type
_entity.pdbx_description
1 polymer ?
#
loop_
_entity_poly.entity_id
_entity_poly.type
_entity_poly.pdbx_seq_one_letter_code
_entity_poly.pdbx_strand_id
1 'polypeptide(L)' 'MESETFRQWLSERGCTFEAGKDSAGAHGHAYVTVRRGDRRSVLPEVGSKKRLDSRIVRPVVDELGLDWNELPGPASRV' A
#
# COMPACT_ATOMS: atom_id res chain seq x y z
N MET A 1 -0.44 5.41 9.26
CA MET A 1 -0.67 3.95 9.24
C MET A 1 0.67 3.27 9.12
N GLU A 2 0.88 2.07 9.67
CA GLU A 2 2.12 1.32 9.44
C GLU A 2 2.08 0.59 8.09
N SER A 3 3.22 0.44 7.43
CA SER A 3 3.32 -0.24 6.13
C SER A 3 2.76 -1.67 6.20
N GLU A 4 2.98 -2.37 7.32
CA GLU A 4 2.51 -3.73 7.52
C GLU A 4 0.98 -3.84 7.64
N THR A 5 0.35 -2.95 8.44
CA THR A 5 -1.12 -2.90 8.57
C THR A 5 -1.78 -2.62 7.22
N PHE A 6 -1.20 -1.71 6.43
CA PHE A 6 -1.74 -1.40 5.11
C PHE A 6 -1.64 -2.60 4.16
N ARG A 7 -0.51 -3.32 4.20
CA ARG A 7 -0.32 -4.53 3.40
C ARG A 7 -1.30 -5.63 3.79
N GLN A 8 -1.52 -5.85 5.09
CA GLN A 8 -2.49 -6.82 5.57
C GLN A 8 -3.90 -6.49 5.08
N TRP A 9 -4.34 -5.24 5.25
CA TRP A 9 -5.67 -4.80 4.81
C TRP A 9 -5.88 -4.90 3.31
N LEU A 10 -4.86 -4.55 2.51
CA LEU A 10 -4.89 -4.75 1.07
C LEU A 10 -5.04 -6.25 0.73
N SER A 11 -4.31 -7.13 1.42
CA SER A 11 -4.40 -8.59 1.24
C SER A 11 -5.78 -9.13 1.56
N GLU A 12 -6.41 -8.68 2.65
CA GLU A 12 -7.76 -9.09 3.06
C GLU A 12 -8.82 -8.73 2.01
N ARG A 13 -8.57 -7.68 1.22
CA ARG A 13 -9.46 -7.22 0.14
C ARG A 13 -9.23 -7.91 -1.19
N GLY A 14 -8.39 -8.95 -1.21
CA GLY A 14 -8.03 -9.67 -2.43
C GLY A 14 -7.04 -8.90 -3.31
N CYS A 15 -6.30 -7.94 -2.75
CA CYS A 15 -5.19 -7.33 -3.48
C CYS A 15 -3.99 -8.29 -3.46
N THR A 16 -3.38 -8.48 -4.61
CA THR A 16 -2.18 -9.29 -4.79
C THR A 16 -0.94 -8.40 -4.80
N PHE A 17 0.14 -8.83 -4.15
CA PHE A 17 1.40 -8.10 -4.13
C PHE A 17 2.39 -8.79 -5.05
N GLU A 18 2.70 -8.15 -6.16
CA GLU A 18 3.79 -8.54 -7.05
C GLU A 18 5.05 -7.77 -6.62
N ALA A 19 5.88 -8.43 -5.81
CA ALA A 19 7.24 -7.97 -5.54
C ALA A 19 8.10 -8.33 -6.76
N GLY A 20 8.27 -7.38 -7.68
CA GLY A 20 9.17 -7.57 -8.80
C GLY A 20 10.58 -7.82 -8.27
N LYS A 21 11.24 -8.85 -8.79
CA LYS A 21 12.65 -9.21 -8.50
C LYS A 21 13.65 -8.05 -8.77
N ASP A 22 13.16 -6.95 -9.36
CA ASP A 22 13.87 -5.74 -9.78
C ASP A 22 13.56 -4.50 -8.91
N SER A 23 12.76 -4.64 -7.85
CA SER A 23 12.24 -3.46 -7.13
C SER A 23 13.24 -2.75 -6.22
N ALA A 24 14.50 -3.21 -6.20
CA ALA A 24 15.61 -2.40 -5.73
C ALA A 24 15.97 -1.42 -6.85
N GLY A 25 15.17 -0.36 -7.01
CA GLY A 25 15.65 0.83 -7.71
C GLY A 25 17.00 1.22 -7.11
N ALA A 26 17.90 1.79 -7.92
CA ALA A 26 19.30 2.13 -7.61
C ALA A 26 19.54 2.98 -6.34
N HIS A 27 18.49 3.25 -5.57
CA HIS A 27 18.42 4.08 -4.38
C HIS A 27 17.67 3.38 -3.23
N GLY A 28 17.98 2.11 -2.93
CA GLY A 28 17.76 1.47 -1.61
C GLY A 28 16.33 1.34 -1.05
N HIS A 29 15.29 1.80 -1.75
CA HIS A 29 13.89 1.68 -1.34
C HIS A 29 13.23 0.58 -2.17
N ALA A 30 12.76 -0.47 -1.50
CA ALA A 30 11.98 -1.51 -2.14
C ALA A 30 10.58 -0.97 -2.48
N TYR A 31 10.03 -1.38 -3.62
CA TYR A 31 8.66 -1.08 -4.03
C TYR A 31 7.94 -2.41 -4.30
N VAL A 32 6.64 -2.47 -4.05
CA VAL A 32 5.80 -3.63 -4.40
C VAL A 32 4.65 -3.15 -5.27
N THR A 33 4.38 -3.87 -6.35
CA THR A 33 3.22 -3.56 -7.18
C THR A 33 2.02 -4.28 -6.60
N VAL A 34 1.01 -3.52 -6.20
CA VAL A 34 -0.26 -4.05 -5.70
C VAL A 34 -1.23 -4.14 -6.87
N ARG A 35 -1.89 -5.28 -7.03
CA ARG A 35 -2.91 -5.51 -8.05
C ARG A 35 -4.23 -5.91 -7.44
N ARG A 36 -5.32 -5.42 -8.01
CA ARG A 36 -6.69 -5.76 -7.64
C ARG A 36 -7.52 -5.89 -8.92
N GLY A 37 -7.73 -7.14 -9.37
CA GLY A 37 -8.37 -7.41 -10.66
C GLY A 37 -7.60 -6.76 -11.81
N ASP A 38 -8.28 -5.88 -12.55
CA ASP A 38 -7.72 -5.08 -13.66
C ASP A 38 -6.95 -3.83 -13.21
N ARG A 39 -7.02 -3.47 -11.92
CA ARG A 39 -6.33 -2.30 -11.38
C ARG A 39 -4.97 -2.67 -10.79
N ARG A 40 -4.01 -1.77 -10.91
CA ARG A 40 -2.68 -1.90 -10.29
C ARG A 40 -2.20 -0.57 -9.76
N SER A 41 -1.42 -0.60 -8.70
CA SER A 41 -0.77 0.58 -8.14
C SER A 41 0.58 0.20 -7.53
N VAL A 42 1.47 1.17 -7.36
CA VAL A 42 2.83 0.96 -6.85
C VAL A 42 2.89 1.43 -5.40
N LEU A 43 3.17 0.51 -4.49
CA LEU A 43 3.33 0.78 -3.09
C LEU A 43 4.83 0.79 -2.73
N PRO A 44 5.41 1.91 -2.29
CA PRO A 44 6.75 1.89 -1.71
C PRO A 44 6.75 1.04 -0.45
N GLU A 45 7.62 0.03 -0.41
CA GLU A 45 7.94 -0.73 0.79
C GLU A 45 8.91 0.10 1.64
N VAL A 46 8.35 1.14 2.25
CA VAL A 46 9.04 1.88 3.30
C VAL A 46 9.14 0.91 4.47
N GLY A 47 10.36 0.39 4.73
CA GLY A 47 10.62 -0.79 5.56
C GLY A 47 9.74 -0.93 6.81
N SER A 48 9.41 -2.17 7.18
CA SER A 48 8.26 -2.59 8.01
C SER A 48 7.95 -1.80 9.28
N LYS A 49 8.88 -1.01 9.83
CA LYS A 49 8.70 -0.17 11.03
C LYS A 49 8.40 1.29 10.76
N LYS A 50 8.35 1.73 9.49
CA LYS A 50 8.07 3.12 9.15
C LYS A 50 6.59 3.32 8.89
N ARG A 51 6.10 4.48 9.34
CA ARG A 51 4.73 4.91 9.08
C ARG A 51 4.61 5.29 7.60
N LEU A 52 3.64 4.70 6.93
CA LEU A 52 3.23 5.13 5.61
C LEU A 52 2.48 6.46 5.72
N ASP A 53 2.92 7.43 4.92
CA ASP A 53 2.29 8.74 4.85
C ASP A 53 0.95 8.64 4.11
N SER A 54 -0.06 9.36 4.60
CA SER A 54 -1.40 9.35 3.97
C SER A 54 -1.37 9.87 2.54
N ARG A 55 -0.38 10.68 2.18
CA ARG A 55 -0.14 11.14 0.80
C ARG A 55 0.26 10.03 -0.16
N ILE A 56 0.79 8.91 0.34
CA ILE A 56 1.10 7.71 -0.44
C ILE A 56 -0.12 6.78 -0.47
N VAL A 57 -0.79 6.62 0.67
CA VAL A 57 -1.94 5.71 0.81
C VAL A 57 -3.11 6.14 -0.08
N ARG A 58 -3.44 7.44 -0.08
CA ARG A 58 -4.58 7.97 -0.83
C ARG A 58 -4.53 7.66 -2.33
N PRO A 59 -3.44 7.99 -3.07
CA PRO A 59 -3.36 7.66 -4.49
C PRO A 59 -3.36 6.15 -4.73
N VAL A 60 -2.72 5.33 -3.89
CA VAL A 60 -2.73 3.86 -4.06
C VAL A 60 -4.14 3.30 -3.95
N VAL A 61 -4.91 3.76 -2.96
CA VAL A 61 -6.30 3.34 -2.73
C VAL A 61 -7.20 3.81 -3.87
N ASP A 62 -7.03 5.04 -4.35
CA ASP A 62 -7.74 5.61 -5.48
C ASP A 62 -7.46 4.84 -6.79
N GLU A 63 -6.20 4.54 -7.09
CA GLU A 63 -5.80 3.77 -8.27
C GLU A 63 -6.30 2.32 -8.24
N LEU A 64 -6.34 1.71 -7.04
CA LEU A 64 -6.97 0.39 -6.83
C LEU A 64 -8.51 0.49 -6.77
N GLY A 65 -9.05 1.70 -6.81
CA GLY A 65 -10.42 2.12 -6.50
C GLY A 65 -11.02 1.35 -5.34
N LEU A 66 -10.26 1.35 -4.26
CA LEU A 66 -10.66 1.02 -2.92
C LEU A 66 -11.24 2.27 -2.26
N ASP A 67 -12.09 2.09 -1.26
CA ASP A 67 -12.63 3.21 -0.51
C ASP A 67 -11.69 3.60 0.64
N TRP A 68 -11.29 4.87 0.69
CA TRP A 68 -10.38 5.39 1.70
C TRP A 68 -11.02 5.48 3.09
N ASN A 69 -12.35 5.51 3.18
CA ASN A 69 -13.08 5.51 4.46
C ASN A 69 -13.00 4.14 5.15
N GLU A 70 -12.72 3.08 4.39
CA GLU A 70 -12.54 1.75 4.95
C GLU A 70 -11.09 1.42 5.31
N LEU A 71 -10.17 2.37 5.13
CA LEU A 71 -8.77 2.20 5.52
C LEU A 71 -8.65 1.99 7.03
N PRO A 72 -7.72 1.12 7.47
CA PRO A 72 -7.39 0.96 8.88
C PRO A 72 -6.51 2.16 9.27
N GLY A 73 -7.14 3.30 9.48
CA GLY A 73 -6.51 4.46 10.11
C GLY A 73 -6.53 4.30 11.63
N PRO A 74 -5.60 4.94 12.37
CA PRO A 74 -5.78 5.08 13.81
C PRO A 74 -7.11 5.77 14.03
N ALA A 75 -7.98 5.17 14.84
CA ALA A 75 -9.25 5.71 15.23
C ALA A 75 -9.08 7.16 15.72
N SER A 76 -9.40 8.12 14.87
CA SER A 76 -9.76 9.48 15.27
C SER A 76 -10.75 9.97 14.24
N ARG A 77 -11.91 9.31 14.24
CA ARG A 77 -13.15 9.91 13.82
C ARG A 77 -13.74 10.53 15.09
N VAL A 78 -13.73 11.86 15.13
CA VAL A 78 -14.58 12.68 16.01
C VAL A 78 -16.06 12.40 15.74
#